data_AF-A0A4R6QQK6-F1
#
_entry.id   AF-A0A4R6QQK6-F1
#
_cell.length_a   1.000
_cell.length_b   1.000
_cell.length_c   1.000
_cell.angle_alpha   90.00
_cell.angle_beta   90.00
_cell.angle_gamma   90.00
#
_symmetry.space_group_name_H-M   'P 1'
#
loop_
_entity.id
_entity.type
_entity.pdbx_description
1 polymer ?
#
loop_
_entity_poly.entity_id
_entity_poly.type
_entity_poly.pdbx_seq_one_letter_code
_entity_poly.pdbx_strand_id
1 'polypeptide(L)'
;MPQKAWSAKRERQYAHIKEGLLEQGRPLPLAEEIAARVVNKERAQHGESVEASASSLNDMSAGRRGGLRSHQGPGGRTVMQLRNEARQRGVVGRSRMNKAQLEAALRR
;
A
#
# COMPACT_ATOMS: atom_id res chain seq x y z
N MET A 1 -0.80 -2.78 29.60
CA MET A 1 -0.52 -3.84 28.62
C MET A 1 -0.34 -3.17 27.26
N PRO A 2 0.80 -3.32 26.57
CA PRO A 2 0.88 -2.84 25.20
C PRO A 2 -0.14 -3.65 24.39
N GLN A 3 -1.16 -2.98 23.84
CA GLN A 3 -2.14 -3.65 22.98
C GLN A 3 -1.37 -4.34 21.86
N LYS A 4 -1.55 -5.65 21.71
CA LYS A 4 -1.07 -6.38 20.53
C LYS A 4 -1.57 -5.63 19.30
N ALA A 5 -0.65 -4.95 18.60
CA ALA A 5 -1.00 -4.10 17.47
C ALA A 5 -1.70 -4.91 16.37
N TRP A 6 -1.46 -6.23 16.33
CA TRP A 6 -2.00 -7.18 15.37
C TRP A 6 -2.70 -8.35 16.07
N SER A 7 -3.77 -8.85 15.43
CA SER A 7 -4.42 -10.10 15.85
C SER A 7 -3.55 -11.31 15.53
N ALA A 8 -3.77 -12.44 16.20
CA ALA A 8 -3.04 -13.68 15.94
C ALA A 8 -3.13 -14.14 14.47
N LYS A 9 -4.23 -13.82 13.78
CA LYS A 9 -4.38 -14.07 12.34
C LYS A 9 -3.40 -13.24 11.50
N ARG A 10 -3.24 -11.95 11.83
CA ARG A 10 -2.36 -11.01 11.12
C ARG A 10 -0.89 -11.29 11.40
N GLU A 11 -0.55 -11.71 12.62
CA GLU A 11 0.80 -12.18 12.98
C GLU A 11 1.22 -13.39 12.12
N ARG A 12 0.35 -14.39 11.97
CA ARG A 12 0.62 -15.54 11.09
C ARG A 12 0.76 -15.14 9.62
N GLN A 13 -0.09 -14.23 9.14
CA GLN A 13 -0.02 -13.73 7.77
C GLN A 13 1.30 -13.00 7.50
N TYR A 14 1.76 -12.17 8.45
CA TYR A 14 3.05 -11.49 8.37
C TYR A 14 4.20 -12.49 8.27
N ALA A 15 4.23 -13.48 9.17
CA ALA A 15 5.28 -14.50 9.19
C ALA A 15 5.34 -15.28 7.86
N HIS A 16 4.18 -15.72 7.36
CA HIS A 16 4.09 -16.49 6.11
C HIS A 16 4.60 -15.69 4.89
N ILE A 17 4.24 -14.41 4.79
CA ILE A 17 4.71 -13.56 3.68
C ILE A 17 6.21 -13.29 3.81
N LYS A 18 6.69 -13.00 5.04
CA LYS A 18 8.12 -12.75 5.28
C LYS A 18 8.96 -13.97 4.87
N GLU A 19 8.57 -15.16 5.32
CA GLU A 19 9.26 -16.41 5.03
C GLU A 19 9.29 -16.71 3.52
N GLY A 20 8.16 -16.61 2.82
CA GLY A 20 8.13 -16.81 1.36
C GLY A 20 8.99 -15.81 0.58
N LEU A 21 9.15 -14.56 1.06
CA LEU A 21 10.04 -13.58 0.43
C LEU A 21 11.52 -13.90 0.69
N LEU A 22 11.85 -14.40 1.88
CA LEU A 22 13.21 -14.85 2.20
C LEU A 22 13.60 -16.06 1.34
N GLU A 23 12.70 -17.03 1.16
CA GLU A 23 12.90 -18.19 0.28
C GLU A 23 13.11 -17.78 -1.19
N GLN A 24 12.48 -16.69 -1.63
CA GLN A 24 12.69 -16.09 -2.95
C GLN A 24 13.99 -15.27 -3.06
N GLY A 25 14.83 -15.25 -2.03
CA GLY A 25 16.13 -14.56 -2.01
C GLY A 25 16.04 -13.05 -1.76
N ARG A 26 14.93 -12.53 -1.23
CA ARG A 26 14.84 -11.13 -0.82
C ARG A 26 15.59 -10.92 0.50
N PRO A 27 16.29 -9.79 0.69
CA PRO A 27 16.96 -9.51 1.95
C PRO A 27 15.93 -9.32 3.07
N LEU A 28 16.28 -9.77 4.28
CA LEU A 28 15.43 -9.69 5.48
C LEU A 28 14.73 -8.34 5.69
N PRO A 29 15.43 -7.18 5.68
CA PRO A 29 14.78 -5.89 5.92
C PRO A 29 13.70 -5.59 4.87
N LEU A 30 13.91 -5.99 3.61
CA LEU A 30 12.93 -5.80 2.54
C LEU A 30 11.74 -6.75 2.71
N ALA A 31 11.99 -8.01 3.08
CA ALA A 31 10.93 -8.99 3.33
C ALA A 31 10.02 -8.54 4.48
N GLU A 32 10.59 -8.02 5.57
CA GLU A 32 9.85 -7.49 6.72
C GLU A 32 9.01 -6.27 6.33
N GLU A 33 9.57 -5.33 5.58
CA GLU A 33 8.84 -4.15 5.10
C GLU A 33 7.64 -4.55 4.23
N ILE A 34 7.86 -5.44 3.26
CA ILE A 34 6.80 -5.90 2.36
C ILE A 34 5.71 -6.62 3.15
N ALA A 35 6.07 -7.54 4.04
CA ALA A 35 5.11 -8.28 4.86
C ALA A 35 4.27 -7.34 5.74
N ALA A 36 4.90 -6.36 6.40
CA ALA A 36 4.20 -5.36 7.21
C ALA A 36 3.25 -4.50 6.37
N ARG A 37 3.68 -4.06 5.18
CA ARG A 37 2.85 -3.24 4.28
C ARG A 37 1.63 -4.00 3.76
N VAL A 38 1.79 -5.29 3.44
CA VAL A 38 0.68 -6.15 3.02
C VAL A 38 -0.33 -6.31 4.16
N VAL A 39 0.13 -6.67 5.37
CA VAL A 39 -0.74 -6.89 6.52
C VAL A 39 -1.45 -5.60 6.95
N ASN A 40 -0.75 -4.46 7.00
CA ASN A 40 -1.37 -3.17 7.37
C ASN A 40 -2.47 -2.76 6.38
N LYS A 41 -2.29 -3.05 5.09
CA LYS A 41 -3.34 -2.78 4.11
C LYS A 41 -4.56 -3.66 4.31
N GLU A 42 -4.37 -4.96 4.52
CA GLU A 42 -5.47 -5.88 4.80
C GLU A 42 -6.21 -5.47 6.08
N ARG A 43 -5.48 -5.06 7.12
CA ARG A 43 -6.08 -4.49 8.33
C ARG A 43 -6.95 -3.27 8.01
N ALA A 44 -6.47 -2.35 7.18
CA ALA A 44 -7.25 -1.19 6.77
C ALA A 44 -8.52 -1.58 6.01
N GLN A 45 -8.43 -2.52 5.07
CA GLN A 45 -9.59 -2.99 4.29
C GLN A 45 -10.64 -3.70 5.15
N HIS A 46 -10.22 -4.34 6.23
CA HIS A 46 -11.10 -5.04 7.17
C HIS A 46 -11.54 -4.19 8.37
N GLY A 47 -11.18 -2.90 8.43
CA GLY A 47 -11.54 -2.02 9.55
C GLY A 47 -10.78 -2.32 10.85
N GLU A 48 -9.68 -3.07 10.79
CA GLU A 48 -8.83 -3.44 11.94
C GLU A 48 -7.73 -2.40 12.23
N SER A 49 -7.65 -1.32 11.45
CA SER A 49 -6.70 -0.22 11.64
C SER A 49 -7.40 1.05 12.12
N VAL A 50 -6.79 1.74 13.09
CA VAL A 50 -7.25 3.05 13.58
C VAL A 50 -7.24 4.10 12.47
N GLU A 51 -6.21 4.07 11.62
CA GLU A 51 -6.06 4.97 10.49
C GLU A 51 -6.25 4.23 9.17
N ALA A 52 -7.11 4.75 8.30
CA ALA A 52 -7.32 4.20 6.96
C ALA A 52 -7.39 5.32 5.93
N SER A 53 -6.62 5.16 4.84
CA SER A 53 -6.71 6.06 3.68
C SER A 53 -7.75 5.55 2.69
N ALA A 54 -8.37 6.46 1.93
CA ALA A 54 -9.29 6.07 0.85
C ALA A 54 -8.62 5.16 -0.19
N SER A 55 -7.31 5.31 -0.43
CA SER A 55 -6.53 4.39 -1.28
C SER A 55 -6.23 3.04 -0.65
N SER A 56 -6.31 2.91 0.67
CA SER A 56 -6.18 1.60 1.32
C SER A 56 -7.51 0.85 1.25
N LEU A 57 -8.61 1.56 1.49
CA LEU A 57 -9.97 1.01 1.52
C LEU A 57 -10.49 0.65 0.12
N ASN A 58 -10.46 1.58 -0.83
CA ASN A 58 -11.12 1.43 -2.14
C ASN A 58 -10.22 0.80 -3.20
N ASP A 59 -9.26 -0.02 -2.79
CA ASP A 59 -8.24 -0.55 -3.68
C ASP A 59 -8.30 -2.07 -3.71
N MET A 60 -7.85 -2.66 -4.81
CA MET A 60 -7.85 -4.11 -4.99
C MET A 60 -6.95 -4.80 -3.96
N SER A 61 -7.22 -6.07 -3.63
CA SER A 61 -6.44 -6.87 -2.66
C SER A 61 -4.94 -6.88 -2.98
N ALA A 62 -4.10 -7.08 -1.96
CA ALA A 62 -2.64 -7.04 -2.13
C ALA A 62 -2.14 -8.06 -3.17
N GLY A 63 -2.65 -9.31 -3.12
CA GLY A 63 -2.25 -10.37 -4.06
C GLY A 63 -2.64 -10.07 -5.50
N ARG A 64 -3.89 -9.63 -5.75
CA ARG A 64 -4.35 -9.28 -7.11
C ARG A 64 -3.54 -8.12 -7.70
N ARG A 65 -3.21 -7.12 -6.88
CA ARG A 65 -2.36 -6.01 -7.32
C ARG A 65 -0.96 -6.48 -7.70
N GLY A 66 -0.37 -7.36 -6.90
CA GLY A 66 0.95 -7.94 -7.15
C GLY A 66 1.00 -8.62 -8.51
N GLY A 67 0.03 -9.49 -8.80
CA GLY A 67 -0.05 -10.22 -10.07
C GLY A 67 -0.34 -9.34 -11.29
N LEU A 68 -1.16 -8.29 -11.16
CA LEU A 68 -1.43 -7.36 -12.27
C LEU A 68 -0.24 -6.45 -12.60
N ARG A 69 0.70 -6.30 -11.67
CA ARG A 69 1.86 -5.40 -11.82
C ARG A 69 3.17 -6.14 -12.01
N SER A 70 3.19 -7.46 -11.82
CA SER A 70 4.34 -8.29 -12.20
C SER A 70 4.45 -8.31 -13.74
N HIS A 71 5.67 -8.32 -14.25
CA HIS A 71 6.04 -8.45 -15.67
C HIS A 71 5.83 -7.25 -16.61
N GLN A 72 5.24 -6.13 -16.18
CA GLN A 72 5.08 -4.93 -17.05
C GLN A 72 6.08 -3.79 -16.76
N GLY A 73 7.03 -4.00 -15.85
CA GLY A 73 7.94 -2.95 -15.40
C GLY A 73 7.24 -1.86 -14.55
N PRO A 74 7.96 -0.81 -14.14
CA PRO A 74 7.42 0.21 -13.25
C PRO A 74 6.40 1.13 -13.96
N GLY A 75 5.11 0.86 -13.82
CA GLY A 75 3.99 1.66 -14.39
C GLY A 75 3.73 3.03 -13.76
N GLY A 76 4.65 3.53 -12.93
CA GLY A 76 4.53 4.80 -12.20
C GLY A 76 3.40 4.85 -11.16
N ARG A 77 3.16 6.04 -10.60
CA ARG A 77 2.08 6.29 -9.62
C ARG A 77 0.71 6.21 -10.31
N THR A 78 -0.31 5.69 -9.63
CA THR A 78 -1.70 5.70 -10.16
C THR A 78 -2.36 7.06 -9.96
N VAL A 79 -3.42 7.35 -10.73
CA VAL A 79 -4.21 8.58 -10.56
C VAL A 79 -4.75 8.72 -9.14
N MET A 80 -5.20 7.62 -8.51
CA MET A 80 -5.67 7.66 -7.13
C MET A 80 -4.55 7.99 -6.14
N GLN A 81 -3.35 7.41 -6.32
CA GLN A 81 -2.20 7.72 -5.49
C GLN A 81 -1.82 9.20 -5.61
N LEU A 82 -1.76 9.71 -6.85
CA LEU A 82 -1.47 11.11 -7.12
C LEU A 82 -2.55 12.05 -6.54
N ARG A 83 -3.84 11.69 -6.62
CA ARG A 83 -4.92 12.47 -5.99
C ARG A 83 -4.83 12.50 -4.47
N ASN A 84 -4.45 11.39 -3.85
CA ASN A 84 -4.29 11.34 -2.40
C ASN A 84 -3.06 12.13 -1.93
N GLU A 85 -1.95 12.05 -2.65
CA GLU A 85 -0.77 12.88 -2.39
C GLU A 85 -1.10 14.36 -2.59
N ALA A 86 -1.78 14.71 -3.69
CA ALA A 86 -2.25 16.07 -3.94
C ALA A 86 -3.22 16.58 -2.86
N ARG A 87 -4.05 15.70 -2.28
CA ARG A 87 -4.88 16.02 -1.10
C ARG A 87 -4.03 16.33 0.12
N GLN A 88 -3.01 15.50 0.41
CA GLN A 88 -2.12 15.71 1.55
C GLN A 88 -1.30 17.00 1.42
N ARG A 89 -0.89 17.37 0.20
CA ARG A 89 -0.17 18.61 -0.10
C ARG A 89 -1.07 19.85 -0.31
N GLY A 90 -2.39 19.71 -0.14
CA GLY A 90 -3.32 20.85 -0.26
C GLY A 90 -3.52 21.40 -1.68
N VAL A 91 -3.25 20.61 -2.73
CA VAL A 91 -3.42 21.05 -4.13
C VAL A 91 -4.90 21.31 -4.44
N VAL A 92 -5.25 22.55 -4.76
CA VAL A 92 -6.62 22.93 -5.13
C VAL A 92 -6.98 22.37 -6.51
N GLY A 93 -8.23 21.94 -6.71
CA GLY A 93 -8.69 21.41 -7.99
C GLY A 93 -8.24 19.97 -8.32
N ARG A 94 -7.53 19.28 -7.41
CA ARG A 94 -7.01 17.90 -7.61
C ARG A 94 -8.02 16.88 -8.14
N SER A 95 -9.31 17.05 -7.83
CA SER A 95 -10.38 16.14 -8.25
C SER A 95 -10.66 16.22 -9.75
N ARG A 96 -10.41 17.39 -10.37
CA ARG A 96 -10.61 17.64 -11.81
C ARG A 96 -9.35 17.35 -12.64
N MET A 97 -8.21 17.16 -11.98
CA MET A 97 -6.93 16.92 -12.67
C MET A 97 -6.83 15.48 -13.20
N ASN A 98 -6.25 15.35 -14.38
CA ASN A 98 -5.82 14.08 -14.97
C ASN A 98 -4.44 13.64 -14.43
N LYS A 99 -3.95 12.46 -14.84
CA LYS A 99 -2.68 11.89 -14.35
C LYS A 99 -1.50 12.86 -14.53
N ALA A 100 -1.32 13.38 -15.74
CA ALA A 100 -0.22 14.27 -16.08
C ALA A 100 -0.28 15.60 -15.31
N GLN A 101 -1.48 16.17 -15.16
CA GLN A 101 -1.70 17.39 -14.40
C GLN A 101 -1.39 17.19 -12.91
N LEU A 102 -1.77 16.06 -12.33
CA LEU A 102 -1.43 15.74 -10.93
C LEU A 102 0.08 15.55 -10.75
N GLU A 103 0.74 14.86 -11.68
CA GLU A 103 2.20 14.70 -11.65
C GLU A 103 2.92 16.05 -11.74
N ALA A 104 2.46 16.94 -12.63
CA ALA A 104 3.00 18.30 -12.75
C ALA A 104 2.76 19.12 -11.49
N ALA A 105 1.55 19.07 -10.90
CA ALA A 105 1.21 19.80 -9.68
C ALA A 105 1.99 19.31 -8.44
N LEU A 106 2.45 18.06 -8.46
CA LEU A 106 3.26 17.44 -7.40
C LEU A 106 4.76 17.52 -7.64
N ARG A 107 5.20 17.89 -8.84
CA ARG A 107 6.60 18.22 -9.14
C ARG A 107 6.91 19.59 -8.53
N ARG A 108 7.37 19.58 -7.29
CA ARG A 108 7.91 20.74 -6.59
C ARG A 108 9.08 20.29 -5.74
#